data_AF-A0A2V9Y8U8-F1
#
_entry.id   AF-A0A2V9Y8U8-F1
#
_cell.length_a   1.000
_cell.length_b   1.000
_cell.length_c   1.000
_cell.angle_alpha   90.00
_cell.angle_beta   90.00
_cell.angle_gamma   90.00
#
_symmetry.space_group_name_H-M   'P 1'
#
loop_
_entity.id
_entity.type
_entity.pdbx_description
1 polymer ?
#
loop_
_entity_poly.entity_id
_entity_poly.type
_entity_poly.pdbx_seq_one_letter_code
_entity_poly.pdbx_strand_id
1 'polypeptide(L)'
;MQFNPKAGLLLLLLWAFAPDTASAQGKVRNREDSDAAPQARRKNINLHEHPFPPRLLSPDEGLSVAGAALESHVRHHPDPDCSHLVHAIYGRAGFPYSYVRSSDLYVGIVEFRRVTHPQPGDLVIWLGHVGIVINPAQRSFYSALRSGPGVDFYDAPYWRERGRRRFYRYVKGSTTERSSKPE
;
A
#
# COMPACT_ATOMS: atom_id res chain seq x y z
N MET A 1 21.73 31.20 -31.46
CA MET A 1 21.01 30.15 -30.71
C MET A 1 20.24 29.32 -31.73
N GLN A 2 20.60 28.04 -31.84
CA GLN A 2 20.19 27.16 -32.95
C GLN A 2 18.86 26.46 -32.62
N PHE A 3 17.92 26.51 -33.56
CA PHE A 3 16.74 25.65 -33.63
C PHE A 3 17.13 24.33 -34.31
N ASN A 4 16.64 23.20 -33.78
CA ASN A 4 16.60 21.91 -34.49
C ASN A 4 15.50 21.01 -33.89
N PRO A 5 14.38 20.76 -34.60
CA PRO A 5 13.49 19.66 -34.32
C PRO A 5 13.72 18.54 -35.35
N LYS A 6 14.09 17.35 -34.90
CA LYS A 6 13.99 16.13 -35.72
C LYS A 6 13.11 15.13 -35.00
N ALA A 7 11.87 15.11 -35.46
CA ALA A 7 10.92 14.04 -35.24
C ALA A 7 11.40 12.77 -35.96
N GLY A 8 11.28 11.64 -35.27
CA GLY A 8 11.43 10.27 -35.75
C GLY A 8 11.08 9.41 -34.55
N LEU A 9 10.24 8.38 -34.62
CA LEU A 9 9.99 7.44 -35.70
C LEU A 9 8.69 6.72 -35.31
N LEU A 10 7.69 6.68 -36.19
CA LEU A 10 6.53 5.81 -36.05
C LEU A 10 6.57 4.82 -37.22
N LEU A 11 6.75 3.53 -36.93
CA LEU A 11 6.39 2.49 -37.88
C LEU A 11 5.78 1.30 -37.15
N LEU A 12 4.48 1.14 -37.38
CA LEU A 12 3.64 0.00 -37.06
C LEU A 12 4.12 -1.25 -37.81
N LEU A 13 4.16 -2.39 -37.13
CA LEU A 13 4.04 -3.70 -37.78
C LEU A 13 3.03 -4.57 -37.02
N LEU A 14 1.83 -4.60 -37.59
CA LEU A 14 0.76 -5.58 -37.38
C LEU A 14 1.23 -6.96 -37.82
N TRP A 15 1.08 -7.97 -36.96
CA TRP A 15 0.97 -9.37 -37.39
C TRP A 15 -0.37 -9.90 -36.91
N ALA A 16 -1.27 -10.10 -37.87
CA ALA A 16 -2.50 -10.85 -37.73
C ALA A 16 -2.29 -12.23 -38.36
N PHE A 17 -2.62 -13.29 -37.63
CA PHE A 17 -3.14 -14.54 -38.20
C PHE A 17 -4.08 -15.17 -37.17
N ALA A 18 -5.34 -15.30 -37.55
CA ALA A 18 -6.41 -16.05 -36.88
C ALA A 18 -6.55 -17.45 -37.55
N PRO A 19 -7.68 -18.16 -37.38
CA PRO A 19 -8.14 -18.97 -36.24
C PRO A 19 -8.28 -20.46 -36.64
N ASP A 20 -8.52 -21.38 -35.69
CA ASP A 20 -9.24 -22.68 -35.86
C ASP A 20 -8.97 -23.56 -34.61
N THR A 21 -9.85 -24.39 -34.06
CA THR A 21 -11.20 -24.87 -34.40
C THR A 21 -11.96 -25.15 -33.09
N ALA A 22 -13.29 -25.05 -33.17
CA ALA A 22 -14.22 -25.53 -32.16
C ALA A 22 -14.36 -27.06 -32.16
N SER A 23 -14.70 -27.64 -31.00
CA SER A 23 -15.77 -28.65 -30.78
C SER A 23 -15.39 -29.73 -29.77
N ALA A 24 -16.15 -29.82 -28.67
CA ALA A 24 -17.04 -30.96 -28.42
C ALA A 24 -17.64 -30.85 -27.00
N GLN A 25 -18.92 -30.46 -26.92
CA GLN A 25 -19.75 -30.69 -25.74
C GLN A 25 -20.00 -32.19 -25.57
N GLY A 26 -19.53 -32.75 -24.46
CA GLY A 26 -19.95 -34.05 -23.94
C GLY A 26 -21.18 -33.89 -23.05
N LYS A 27 -22.25 -34.60 -23.43
CA LYS A 27 -23.62 -34.54 -22.94
C LYS A 27 -23.82 -35.23 -21.57
N VAL A 28 -24.57 -34.53 -20.72
CA VAL A 28 -25.31 -34.92 -19.50
C VAL A 28 -25.66 -36.41 -19.38
N ARG A 29 -25.40 -37.00 -18.20
CA ARG A 29 -26.30 -37.97 -17.55
C ARG A 29 -26.27 -37.80 -16.02
N ASN A 30 -27.37 -37.27 -15.48
CA ASN A 30 -27.76 -37.44 -14.08
C ASN A 30 -28.11 -38.90 -13.82
N ARG A 31 -27.62 -39.44 -12.71
CA ARG A 31 -28.26 -40.56 -12.00
C ARG A 31 -27.87 -40.45 -10.52
N GLU A 32 -28.85 -40.05 -9.71
CA GLU A 32 -28.84 -40.20 -8.26
C GLU A 32 -28.86 -41.69 -7.92
N ASP A 33 -27.95 -42.13 -7.05
CA ASP A 33 -28.24 -43.20 -6.10
C ASP A 33 -27.30 -43.08 -4.87
N SER A 34 -27.89 -42.60 -3.79
CA SER A 34 -27.86 -43.09 -2.40
C SER A 34 -26.57 -43.68 -1.79
N ASP A 35 -26.24 -43.12 -0.62
CA ASP A 35 -25.64 -43.77 0.56
C ASP A 35 -24.19 -44.29 0.49
N ALA A 36 -23.26 -43.46 0.98
CA ALA A 36 -22.40 -43.78 2.13
C ALA A 36 -21.40 -42.64 2.34
N ALA A 37 -21.46 -41.99 3.50
CA ALA A 37 -20.44 -41.08 3.96
C ALA A 37 -19.23 -41.86 4.50
N PRO A 38 -18.02 -41.66 3.99
CA PRO A 38 -16.85 -41.62 4.84
C PRO A 38 -16.83 -40.22 5.42
N GLN A 39 -16.97 -40.10 6.74
CA GLN A 39 -16.59 -38.91 7.49
C GLN A 39 -15.12 -38.64 7.21
N ALA A 40 -14.87 -37.95 6.09
CA ALA A 40 -13.62 -37.32 5.80
C ALA A 40 -13.41 -36.39 6.97
N ARG A 41 -12.39 -36.72 7.75
CA ARG A 41 -11.71 -35.91 8.74
C ARG A 41 -11.43 -34.56 8.10
N ARG A 42 -12.45 -33.71 8.03
CA ARG A 42 -12.37 -32.27 7.81
C ARG A 42 -11.57 -31.80 9.00
N LYS A 43 -10.25 -31.75 8.82
CA LYS A 43 -9.42 -30.82 9.58
C LYS A 43 -10.13 -29.48 9.41
N ASN A 44 -10.90 -29.10 10.42
CA ASN A 44 -11.21 -27.71 10.71
C ASN A 44 -9.85 -27.04 10.90
N ILE A 45 -9.21 -26.68 9.80
CA ILE A 45 -8.14 -25.71 9.83
C ILE A 45 -8.91 -24.41 10.03
N ASN A 46 -9.11 -24.04 11.30
CA ASN A 46 -9.39 -22.67 11.67
C ASN A 46 -8.24 -21.85 11.08
N LEU A 47 -8.43 -21.33 9.88
CA LEU A 47 -7.45 -20.54 9.13
C LEU A 47 -7.39 -19.08 9.62
N HIS A 48 -7.82 -18.87 10.87
CA HIS A 48 -7.82 -17.58 11.58
C HIS A 48 -7.01 -17.68 12.89
N GLU A 49 -5.83 -18.29 12.80
CA GLU A 49 -4.76 -18.04 13.76
C GLU A 49 -3.72 -17.20 13.04
N HIS A 50 -3.59 -15.92 13.42
CA HIS A 50 -2.50 -15.06 13.00
C HIS A 50 -1.16 -15.76 13.34
N PRO A 51 -0.41 -16.32 12.36
CA PRO A 51 0.65 -17.28 12.69
C PRO A 51 1.93 -16.62 13.20
N PHE A 52 1.95 -15.30 13.32
CA PHE A 52 3.18 -14.55 13.55
C PHE A 52 2.99 -13.51 14.65
N PRO A 53 3.88 -13.47 15.65
CA PRO A 53 3.86 -12.44 16.67
C PRO A 53 3.98 -11.05 16.03
N PRO A 54 3.42 -10.01 16.66
CA PRO A 54 3.53 -8.65 16.15
C PRO A 54 4.98 -8.27 15.88
N ARG A 55 5.28 -7.93 14.63
CA ARG A 55 6.64 -7.54 14.21
C ARG A 55 6.64 -6.26 13.42
N LEU A 56 7.74 -5.52 13.49
CA LEU A 56 7.92 -4.37 12.61
C LEU A 56 8.07 -4.81 11.16
N LEU A 57 7.67 -3.90 10.30
CA LEU A 57 7.94 -3.92 8.88
C LEU A 57 9.47 -3.96 8.62
N SER A 58 9.95 -4.88 7.80
CA SER A 58 11.37 -5.05 7.50
C SER A 58 11.89 -3.95 6.54
N PRO A 59 13.20 -3.78 6.36
CA PRO A 59 13.72 -2.81 5.39
C PRO A 59 13.19 -3.03 3.96
N ASP A 60 13.14 -4.28 3.48
CA ASP A 60 12.67 -4.61 2.12
C ASP A 60 11.17 -4.35 1.94
N GLU A 61 10.38 -4.69 2.98
CA GLU A 61 8.97 -4.32 3.02
C GLU A 61 8.81 -2.79 3.01
N GLY A 62 9.71 -2.07 3.69
CA GLY A 62 9.67 -0.61 3.77
C GLY A 62 9.96 0.03 2.42
N LEU A 63 10.85 -0.58 1.65
CA LEU A 63 11.13 -0.19 0.28
C LEU A 63 9.91 -0.39 -0.62
N SER A 64 9.09 -1.41 -0.37
CA SER A 64 7.84 -1.63 -1.10
C SER A 64 6.82 -0.51 -0.83
N VAL A 65 6.70 -0.06 0.42
CA VAL A 65 5.88 1.11 0.78
C VAL A 65 6.39 2.39 0.11
N ALA A 66 7.71 2.62 0.14
CA ALA A 66 8.32 3.77 -0.52
C ALA A 66 8.11 3.74 -2.05
N GLY A 67 8.22 2.56 -2.67
CA GLY A 67 7.93 2.37 -4.10
C GLY A 67 6.48 2.72 -4.44
N ALA A 68 5.51 2.24 -3.66
CA ALA A 68 4.10 2.55 -3.83
C ALA A 68 3.76 4.05 -3.62
N ALA A 69 4.56 4.76 -2.81
CA ALA A 69 4.46 6.21 -2.66
C ALA A 69 4.92 6.93 -3.93
N LEU A 70 6.07 6.54 -4.49
CA LEU A 70 6.61 7.17 -5.71
C LEU A 70 5.76 6.87 -6.95
N GLU A 71 5.17 5.67 -7.05
CA GLU A 71 4.23 5.35 -8.14
C GLU A 71 2.94 6.19 -8.04
N SER A 72 2.53 6.59 -6.84
CA SER A 72 1.30 7.38 -6.65
C SER A 72 1.39 8.79 -7.24
N HIS A 73 2.60 9.32 -7.41
CA HIS A 73 2.85 10.59 -8.10
C HIS A 73 2.45 10.52 -9.58
N VAL A 74 2.53 9.33 -10.20
CA VAL A 74 2.19 9.12 -11.62
C VAL A 74 0.67 9.16 -11.85
N ARG A 75 -0.13 8.95 -10.81
CA ARG A 75 -1.60 8.86 -10.91
C ARG A 75 -2.24 10.16 -10.41
N HIS A 76 -2.71 10.99 -11.34
CA HIS A 76 -3.48 12.21 -11.03
C HIS A 76 -4.83 11.85 -10.40
N HIS A 77 -4.90 11.91 -9.08
CA HIS A 77 -6.16 11.83 -8.33
C HIS A 77 -6.47 13.20 -7.70
N PRO A 78 -7.76 13.59 -7.58
CA PRO A 78 -8.15 14.80 -6.87
C PRO A 78 -7.61 14.80 -5.44
N ASP A 79 -6.96 15.90 -5.03
CA ASP A 79 -6.06 16.02 -3.88
C ASP A 79 -6.60 15.36 -2.59
N PRO A 80 -6.19 14.13 -2.25
CA PRO A 80 -6.49 13.56 -0.95
C PRO A 80 -5.70 14.32 0.12
N ASP A 81 -6.30 14.51 1.31
CA ASP A 81 -5.51 15.01 2.44
C ASP A 81 -4.34 14.06 2.76
N CYS A 82 -3.34 14.56 3.49
CA CYS A 82 -2.12 13.79 3.76
C CYS A 82 -2.37 12.42 4.40
N SER A 83 -3.38 12.27 5.27
CA SER A 83 -3.73 10.99 5.89
C SER A 83 -4.37 10.02 4.89
N HIS A 84 -5.29 10.50 4.05
CA HIS A 84 -5.91 9.69 3.00
C HIS A 84 -4.87 9.19 1.99
N LEU A 85 -3.93 10.05 1.59
CA LEU A 85 -2.84 9.66 0.70
C LEU A 85 -2.00 8.54 1.29
N VAL A 86 -1.57 8.70 2.54
CA VAL A 86 -0.75 7.70 3.24
C VAL A 86 -1.50 6.40 3.44
N HIS A 87 -2.78 6.46 3.83
CA HIS A 87 -3.66 5.29 3.96
C HIS A 87 -3.75 4.50 2.65
N ALA A 88 -3.97 5.18 1.53
CA ALA A 88 -4.04 4.56 0.21
C ALA A 88 -2.71 3.94 -0.22
N ILE A 89 -1.57 4.58 0.07
CA ILE A 89 -0.23 4.02 -0.24
C ILE A 89 0.02 2.74 0.54
N TYR A 90 -0.24 2.73 1.84
CA TYR A 90 -0.10 1.55 2.69
C TYR A 90 -1.01 0.39 2.24
N GLY A 91 -2.26 0.70 1.86
CA GLY A 91 -3.18 -0.28 1.27
C GLY A 91 -2.63 -0.90 -0.02
N ARG A 92 -2.12 -0.08 -0.95
CA ARG A 92 -1.51 -0.58 -2.20
C ARG A 92 -0.23 -1.38 -1.98
N ALA A 93 0.54 -1.03 -0.96
CA ALA A 93 1.76 -1.75 -0.59
C ALA A 93 1.49 -3.09 0.13
N GLY A 94 0.23 -3.45 0.42
CA GLY A 94 -0.13 -4.68 1.12
C GLY A 94 -0.04 -4.59 2.65
N PHE A 95 -0.05 -3.38 3.21
CA PHE A 95 0.01 -3.10 4.64
C PHE A 95 -1.20 -2.26 5.09
N PRO A 96 -2.44 -2.75 4.90
CA PRO A 96 -3.63 -1.97 5.23
C PRO A 96 -3.77 -1.77 6.74
N TYR A 97 -4.25 -0.60 7.15
CA TYR A 97 -4.63 -0.28 8.53
C TYR A 97 -5.98 0.45 8.55
N SER A 98 -6.62 0.54 9.72
CA SER A 98 -7.84 1.33 9.89
C SER A 98 -7.57 2.80 9.62
N TYR A 99 -8.39 3.43 8.79
CA TYR A 99 -8.24 4.86 8.51
C TYR A 99 -8.34 5.68 9.80
N VAL A 100 -7.39 6.61 9.96
CA VAL A 100 -7.34 7.58 11.06
C VAL A 100 -6.78 8.90 10.54
N ARG A 101 -7.05 9.99 11.25
CA ARG A 101 -6.55 11.31 10.87
C ARG A 101 -5.06 11.46 11.21
N SER A 102 -4.39 12.41 10.55
CA SER A 102 -2.97 12.71 10.83
C SER A 102 -2.70 13.12 12.28
N SER A 103 -3.68 13.73 12.97
CA SER A 103 -3.61 14.04 14.40
C SER A 103 -3.55 12.78 15.28
N ASP A 104 -4.33 11.76 14.93
CA ASP A 104 -4.39 10.51 15.69
C ASP A 104 -3.11 9.70 15.45
N LEU A 105 -2.61 9.69 14.20
CA LEU A 105 -1.30 9.13 13.88
C LEU A 105 -0.17 9.83 14.65
N TYR A 106 -0.27 11.15 14.87
CA TYR A 106 0.73 11.88 15.67
C TYR A 106 0.76 11.42 17.12
N VAL A 107 -0.42 11.16 17.72
CA VAL A 107 -0.55 10.59 19.08
C VAL A 107 0.01 9.16 19.10
N GLY A 108 -0.31 8.37 18.08
CA GLY A 108 0.12 6.97 17.91
C GLY A 108 -1.07 6.01 17.96
N ILE A 109 -1.03 4.98 17.11
CA ILE A 109 -2.04 3.91 17.03
C ILE A 109 -1.36 2.53 17.09
N VAL A 110 -2.13 1.47 17.33
CA VAL A 110 -1.58 0.12 17.60
C VAL A 110 -0.85 -0.49 16.40
N GLU A 111 -1.23 -0.09 15.20
CA GLU A 111 -0.65 -0.52 13.92
C GLU A 111 0.70 0.16 13.63
N PHE A 112 1.11 1.14 14.43
CA PHE A 112 2.31 1.94 14.19
C PHE A 112 3.11 2.15 15.47
N ARG A 113 4.32 1.59 15.51
CA ARG A 113 5.24 1.75 16.64
C ARG A 113 6.21 2.90 16.40
N ARG A 114 6.38 3.76 17.40
CA ARG A 114 7.34 4.88 17.35
C ARG A 114 8.78 4.37 17.23
N VAL A 115 9.56 4.98 16.35
CA VAL A 115 10.99 4.67 16.11
C VAL A 115 11.85 5.93 16.14
N THR A 116 13.14 5.78 16.41
CA THR A 116 14.12 6.89 16.41
C THR A 116 14.98 6.91 15.16
N HIS A 117 15.20 5.75 14.54
CA HIS A 117 16.00 5.59 13.32
C HIS A 117 15.07 5.19 12.16
N PRO A 118 14.62 6.15 11.33
CA PRO A 118 13.68 5.86 10.26
C PRO A 118 14.35 5.04 9.15
N GLN A 119 13.54 4.22 8.49
CA GLN A 119 13.86 3.53 7.24
C GLN A 119 12.86 3.95 6.15
N PRO A 120 13.10 3.63 4.86
CA PRO A 120 12.10 3.82 3.81
C PRO A 120 10.76 3.17 4.19
N GLY A 121 9.66 3.85 3.88
CA GLY A 121 8.31 3.38 4.21
C GLY A 121 7.81 3.78 5.60
N ASP A 122 8.68 4.15 6.55
CA ASP A 122 8.23 4.67 7.85
C ASP A 122 7.42 5.95 7.68
N LEU A 123 6.48 6.20 8.59
CA LEU A 123 5.79 7.49 8.68
C LEU A 123 6.72 8.55 9.26
N VAL A 124 6.68 9.75 8.70
CA VAL A 124 7.14 10.99 9.33
C VAL A 124 5.94 11.88 9.63
N ILE A 125 5.80 12.31 10.88
CA ILE A 125 4.55 12.92 11.38
C ILE A 125 4.82 14.19 12.18
N TRP A 126 4.09 15.25 11.85
CA TRP A 126 3.92 16.48 12.62
C TRP A 126 2.46 16.59 13.06
N LEU A 127 2.17 17.47 14.03
CA LEU A 127 0.79 17.73 14.39
C LEU A 127 0.02 18.24 13.15
N GLY A 128 -0.99 17.48 12.72
CA GLY A 128 -1.80 17.79 11.54
C GLY A 128 -1.17 17.47 10.18
N HIS A 129 -0.04 16.75 10.11
CA HIS A 129 0.51 16.29 8.84
C HIS A 129 1.33 15.01 8.94
N VAL A 130 1.21 14.17 7.92
CA VAL A 130 1.89 12.89 7.83
C VAL A 130 2.46 12.71 6.43
N GLY A 131 3.58 12.01 6.32
CA GLY A 131 4.13 11.54 5.06
C GLY A 131 4.89 10.24 5.24
N ILE A 132 5.42 9.72 4.14
CA ILE A 132 6.18 8.46 4.09
C ILE A 132 7.63 8.78 3.81
N VAL A 133 8.54 8.31 4.66
CA VAL A 133 9.99 8.45 4.46
C VAL A 133 10.38 7.72 3.17
N ILE A 134 11.05 8.43 2.26
CA ILE A 134 11.53 7.88 0.99
C ILE A 134 13.00 7.51 1.12
N ASN A 135 13.84 8.49 1.48
CA ASN A 135 15.26 8.26 1.70
C ASN A 135 15.68 8.91 3.03
N PRO A 136 15.94 8.11 4.08
CA PRO A 136 16.34 8.65 5.38
C PRO A 136 17.71 9.34 5.36
N ALA A 137 18.63 8.94 4.46
CA ALA A 137 19.94 9.57 4.33
C ALA A 137 19.85 10.98 3.72
N GLN A 138 18.96 11.17 2.74
CA GLN A 138 18.66 12.48 2.16
C GLN A 138 17.61 13.26 2.94
N ARG A 139 17.02 12.65 3.98
CA ARG A 139 15.92 13.21 4.76
C ARG A 139 14.66 13.53 3.96
N SER A 140 14.40 12.78 2.90
CA SER A 140 13.24 13.00 2.04
C SER A 140 12.03 12.18 2.47
N PHE A 141 10.85 12.72 2.20
CA PHE A 141 9.57 12.05 2.41
C PHE A 141 8.56 12.45 1.32
N TYR A 142 7.55 11.60 1.11
CA TYR A 142 6.45 11.83 0.19
C TYR A 142 5.16 12.14 0.96
N SER A 143 4.41 13.16 0.55
CA SER A 143 3.12 13.52 1.15
C SER A 143 2.26 14.38 0.21
N ALA A 144 1.03 14.67 0.63
CA ALA A 144 0.16 15.68 0.06
C ALA A 144 0.61 17.07 0.55
N LEU A 145 1.35 17.79 -0.29
CA LEU A 145 1.87 19.12 -0.02
C LEU A 145 0.88 20.19 -0.51
N ARG A 146 1.15 21.47 -0.20
CA ARG A 146 0.34 22.58 -0.73
C ARG A 146 0.36 22.67 -2.26
N SER A 147 1.42 22.16 -2.88
CA SER A 147 1.59 22.06 -4.34
C SER A 147 1.06 20.75 -4.93
N GLY A 148 0.34 19.95 -4.13
CA GLY A 148 -0.10 18.60 -4.48
C GLY A 148 0.84 17.49 -3.96
N PRO A 149 0.54 16.22 -4.28
CA PRO A 149 1.34 15.07 -3.86
C PRO A 149 2.78 15.09 -4.41
N GLY A 150 3.77 15.08 -3.52
CA GLY A 150 5.17 15.21 -3.91
C GLY A 150 6.17 14.86 -2.82
N VAL A 151 7.46 14.94 -3.19
CA VAL A 151 8.60 14.74 -2.29
C VAL A 151 9.07 16.07 -1.71
N ASP A 152 9.38 16.10 -0.43
CA ASP A 152 10.03 17.21 0.26
C ASP A 152 11.02 16.67 1.32
N PHE A 153 11.71 17.56 2.04
CA PHE A 153 12.75 17.22 3.01
C PHE A 153 12.31 17.56 4.43
N TYR A 154 12.28 16.57 5.33
CA TYR A 154 11.74 16.74 6.69
C TYR A 154 12.66 17.52 7.65
N ASP A 155 13.77 18.06 7.14
CA ASP A 155 14.66 19.00 7.80
C ASP A 155 14.70 20.38 7.11
N ALA A 156 13.92 20.62 6.05
CA ALA A 156 13.76 21.95 5.48
C ALA A 156 13.16 22.93 6.52
N PRO A 157 13.46 24.25 6.41
CA PRO A 157 13.06 25.25 7.40
C PRO A 157 11.57 25.19 7.79
N TYR A 158 10.70 25.11 6.79
CA TYR A 158 9.25 24.99 6.99
C TYR A 158 8.87 23.84 7.93
N TRP A 159 9.45 22.65 7.74
CA TRP A 159 9.15 21.47 8.55
C TRP A 159 9.76 21.52 9.95
N ARG A 160 10.87 22.25 10.12
CA ARG A 160 11.48 22.50 11.43
C ARG A 160 10.64 23.47 12.25
N GLU A 161 10.16 24.53 11.63
CA GLU A 161 9.28 25.54 12.25
C GLU A 161 7.92 24.94 12.62
N ARG A 162 7.42 24.00 11.80
CA ARG A 162 6.17 23.27 12.09
C ARG A 162 6.23 22.45 13.39
N GLY A 163 7.42 22.14 13.89
CA GLY A 163 7.63 21.54 15.20
C GLY A 163 8.26 20.15 15.17
N ARG A 164 8.15 19.43 16.30
CA ARG A 164 8.84 18.14 16.49
C ARG A 164 8.22 17.02 15.66
N ARG A 165 8.94 16.58 14.63
CA ARG A 165 8.61 15.36 13.88
C ARG A 165 8.74 14.10 14.74
N ARG A 166 7.90 13.11 14.44
CA ARG A 166 7.95 11.76 15.00
C ARG A 166 8.05 10.76 13.85
N PHE A 167 8.71 9.63 14.09
CA PHE A 167 8.77 8.53 13.14
C PHE A 167 8.02 7.32 13.68
N TYR A 168 7.26 6.65 12.81
CA TYR A 168 6.54 5.45 13.18
C TYR A 168 6.70 4.37 12.11
N ARG A 169 6.86 3.13 12.57
CA ARG A 169 6.98 1.96 11.71
C ARG A 169 5.78 1.05 11.91
N TYR A 170 5.24 0.58 10.80
CA TYR A 170 4.11 -0.33 10.76
C TYR A 170 4.39 -1.64 11.53
N VAL A 171 3.38 -2.14 12.22
CA VAL A 171 3.39 -3.39 12.97
C VAL A 171 2.53 -4.41 12.22
N LYS A 172 3.16 -5.46 11.70
CA LYS A 172 2.45 -6.60 11.11
C LYS A 172 1.92 -7.50 12.21
N GLY A 173 0.72 -8.06 12.01
CA GLY A 173 0.09 -8.97 12.97
C GLY A 173 -0.56 -8.27 14.16
N SER A 174 -0.68 -6.94 14.14
CA SER A 174 -1.42 -6.16 15.14
C SER A 174 -2.92 -6.07 14.87
N THR A 175 -3.49 -6.92 14.01
CA THR A 175 -4.90 -6.85 13.66
C THR A 175 -5.73 -7.13 14.91
N THR A 176 -6.28 -6.08 15.50
CA THR A 176 -7.47 -6.22 16.32
C THR A 176 -8.58 -6.54 15.33
N GLU A 177 -8.97 -7.81 15.22
CA GLU A 177 -10.29 -8.18 14.72
C GLU A 177 -11.33 -7.50 15.63
N ARG A 178 -11.64 -6.23 15.37
CA ARG A 178 -12.83 -5.60 15.94
C ARG A 178 -13.95 -5.85 14.95
N SER A 179 -14.60 -7.00 15.16
CA SER A 179 -16.03 -7.23 14.94
C SER A 179 -16.75 -6.00 14.40
N SER A 180 -16.85 -5.91 13.07
CA SER A 180 -17.94 -5.17 12.44
C SER A 180 -19.21 -5.99 12.68
N LYS A 181 -19.83 -5.80 13.83
CA LYS A 181 -21.25 -6.13 14.00
C LYS A 181 -22.03 -5.13 13.15
N PRO A 182 -22.92 -5.57 12.24
CA PRO A 182 -23.85 -4.66 11.59
C PRO A 182 -24.90 -4.24 12.62
N GLU A 183 -25.12 -2.93 12.76
CA GLU A 183 -26.41 -2.35 13.18
C GLU A 183 -27.12 -1.82 11.94
#